data_AF-A0A821HAW2-F1
#
_entry.id   AF-A0A821HAW2-F1
#
_cell.length_a   1.000
_cell.length_b   1.000
_cell.length_c   1.000
_cell.angle_alpha   90.00
_cell.angle_beta   90.00
_cell.angle_gamma   90.00
#
_symmetry.space_group_name_H-M   'P 1'
#
loop_
_entity.id
_entity.type
_entity.pdbx_description
1 polymer ?
#
loop_
_entity_poly.entity_id
_entity_poly.type
_entity_poly.pdbx_seq_one_letter_code
_entity_poly.pdbx_strand_id
1 'polypeptide(L)'
;MNLLQYWDANKSIYPNLARVAKKILAIPASNTSVERLFSDSGNTITDRRTRLDVDKINNLLFIKRNIRTLKEIYAPVVDLSNKRKINLTSTDSTPSTKKVKLTTENQEN
;
A
#
# COMPACT_ATOMS: atom_id res chain seq x y z
N MET A 1 19.44 5.47 -22.87
CA MET A 1 20.61 4.77 -22.31
C MET A 1 20.33 4.49 -20.85
N ASN A 2 20.36 3.22 -20.40
CA ASN A 2 20.10 2.86 -19.00
C ASN A 2 21.44 2.62 -18.29
N LEU A 3 21.77 3.45 -17.27
CA LEU A 3 23.04 3.37 -16.54
C LEU A 3 23.24 2.02 -15.84
N LEU A 4 22.15 1.45 -15.30
CA LEU A 4 22.21 0.16 -14.63
C LEU A 4 22.59 -0.95 -15.61
N GLN A 5 22.06 -0.88 -16.83
CA GLN A 5 22.33 -1.83 -17.91
C GLN A 5 23.77 -1.70 -18.44
N TYR A 6 24.30 -0.48 -18.51
CA TYR A 6 25.71 -0.23 -18.84
C TYR A 6 26.66 -0.86 -17.82
N TRP A 7 26.43 -0.61 -16.53
CA TRP A 7 27.25 -1.19 -15.46
C TRP A 7 27.08 -2.71 -15.33
N ASP A 8 25.95 -3.25 -15.79
CA ASP A 8 25.74 -4.69 -15.87
C ASP A 8 26.58 -5.33 -16.99
N ALA A 9 26.57 -4.72 -18.18
CA ALA A 9 27.39 -5.17 -19.31
C ALA A 9 28.90 -5.05 -19.02
N ASN A 10 29.33 -4.00 -18.32
CA ASN A 10 30.74 -3.75 -18.01
C ASN A 10 31.23 -4.40 -16.71
N LYS A 11 30.41 -5.21 -16.05
CA LYS A 11 30.77 -5.87 -14.77
C LYS A 11 31.95 -6.84 -14.91
N SER A 12 32.10 -7.49 -16.07
CA SER A 12 33.23 -8.39 -16.34
C SER A 12 34.57 -7.64 -16.41
N ILE A 13 34.56 -6.42 -16.97
CA ILE A 13 35.75 -5.58 -17.16
C ILE A 13 36.08 -4.84 -15.84
N TYR A 14 35.06 -4.35 -15.13
CA TYR A 14 35.22 -3.56 -13.91
C TYR A 14 34.38 -4.11 -12.75
N PRO A 15 34.72 -5.28 -12.18
CA PRO A 15 33.88 -5.95 -11.19
C PRO A 15 33.70 -5.14 -9.90
N ASN A 16 34.78 -4.50 -9.42
CA ASN A 16 34.74 -3.68 -8.20
C ASN A 16 33.95 -2.39 -8.40
N LEU A 17 34.17 -1.70 -9.53
CA LEU A 17 33.51 -0.43 -9.81
C LEU A 17 32.03 -0.63 -10.13
N ALA A 18 31.68 -1.66 -10.89
CA ALA A 18 30.29 -2.03 -11.16
C ALA A 18 29.52 -2.34 -9.86
N ARG A 19 30.16 -2.99 -8.88
CA ARG A 19 29.56 -3.24 -7.56
C ARG A 19 29.24 -1.95 -6.81
N VAL A 20 30.14 -0.96 -6.85
CA VAL A 20 29.92 0.35 -6.21
C VAL A 20 28.87 1.14 -6.95
N ALA A 21 28.96 1.20 -8.29
CA ALA A 21 28.00 1.91 -9.13
C ALA A 21 26.57 1.40 -8.94
N LYS A 22 26.37 0.08 -8.89
CA LYS A 22 25.05 -0.51 -8.61
C LYS A 22 24.47 -0.06 -7.26
N LYS A 23 25.30 0.05 -6.22
CA LYS A 23 24.85 0.53 -4.90
C LYS A 23 24.46 2.00 -4.93
N ILE A 24 25.27 2.85 -5.56
CA ILE A 24 25.00 4.29 -5.66
C ILE A 24 23.72 4.54 -6.47
N LEU A 25 23.56 3.84 -7.60
CA LEU A 25 22.39 3.99 -8.47
C LEU A 25 21.09 3.44 -7.86
N ALA A 26 21.18 2.57 -6.85
CA ALA A 26 20.01 2.07 -6.13
C ALA A 26 19.47 3.09 -5.12
N ILE A 27 20.24 4.12 -4.75
CA ILE A 27 19.81 5.15 -3.82
C ILE A 27 18.91 6.14 -4.56
N PRO A 28 17.67 6.35 -4.11
CA PRO A 28 16.81 7.37 -4.69
C PRO A 28 17.41 8.76 -4.42
N ALA A 29 17.42 9.62 -5.44
CA ALA A 29 17.95 10.99 -5.31
C ALA A 29 17.07 11.89 -4.42
N SER A 30 15.83 11.50 -4.13
CA SER A 30 14.88 12.30 -3.35
C SER A 30 14.20 11.50 -2.23
N ASN A 31 13.81 12.23 -1.19
CA ASN A 31 13.02 11.71 -0.07
C ASN A 31 11.53 11.53 -0.42
N THR A 32 11.11 11.84 -1.64
CA THR A 32 9.72 11.74 -2.10
C THR A 32 9.13 10.34 -1.86
N SER A 33 9.96 9.31 -1.96
CA SER A 33 9.56 7.92 -1.68
C SER A 33 9.17 7.69 -0.21
N VAL A 34 9.90 8.34 0.71
CA VAL A 34 9.69 8.29 2.15
C VAL A 34 8.53 9.19 2.56
N GLU A 35 8.42 10.39 1.99
CA GLU A 35 7.29 11.30 2.21
C GLU A 35 5.96 10.66 1.79
N ARG A 36 5.94 9.99 0.63
CA ARG A 36 4.77 9.22 0.20
C ARG A 36 4.43 8.10 1.18
N LEU A 37 5.45 7.40 1.69
CA LEU A 37 5.25 6.35 2.69
C LEU A 37 4.62 6.90 3.97
N PHE A 38 5.11 8.04 4.46
CA PHE A 38 4.54 8.69 5.65
C PHE A 38 3.12 9.21 5.41
N SER A 39 2.85 9.79 4.25
CA SER A 39 1.49 10.20 3.89
C SER A 39 0.54 9.00 3.81
N ASP A 40 0.97 7.89 3.19
CA ASP A 40 0.21 6.64 3.14
C ASP A 40 -0.01 6.03 4.53
N SER A 41 0.97 6.19 5.43
CA SER A 41 0.87 5.73 6.81
C SER A 41 -0.17 6.53 7.61
N GLY A 42 -0.25 7.85 7.40
CA GLY A 42 -1.29 8.70 7.99
C GLY A 42 -2.70 8.27 7.55
N ASN A 43 -2.86 7.82 6.30
CA ASN A 43 -4.14 7.24 5.83
C ASN A 43 -4.39 5.82 6.36
N THR A 44 -3.36 5.10 6.81
CA THR A 44 -3.52 3.76 7.38
C THR A 44 -3.87 3.83 8.87
N ILE A 45 -3.28 4.80 9.58
CA ILE A 45 -3.54 5.16 10.97
C ILE A 45 -4.63 6.25 10.98
N THR A 46 -5.87 5.85 10.72
CA THR A 46 -7.02 6.77 10.81
C THR A 46 -7.56 6.81 12.24
N ASP A 47 -8.24 7.90 12.62
CA ASP A 47 -8.87 8.07 13.94
C ASP A 47 -9.88 6.95 14.29
N ARG A 48 -10.40 6.24 13.29
CA ARG A 48 -11.29 5.07 13.49
C ARG A 48 -10.54 3.76 13.76
N ARG A 49 -9.23 3.73 13.61
CA ARG A 49 -8.34 2.55 13.74
C ARG A 49 -7.23 2.79 14.78
N THR A 50 -7.59 3.34 15.92
CA THR A 50 -6.68 3.74 17.01
C THR A 50 -6.13 2.60 17.86
N ARG A 51 -6.65 1.36 17.73
CA ARG A 51 -6.20 0.17 18.47
C ARG A 51 -5.31 -0.78 17.65
N LEU A 52 -4.53 -0.24 16.73
CA LEU A 52 -3.54 -1.03 15.98
C LEU A 52 -2.18 -0.95 16.64
N ASP A 53 -1.61 -2.12 16.90
CA ASP A 53 -0.25 -2.25 17.38
C ASP A 53 0.75 -1.79 16.29
N VAL A 54 1.88 -1.21 16.71
CA VAL A 54 2.90 -0.66 15.82
C VAL A 54 3.46 -1.73 14.87
N ASP A 55 3.64 -2.96 15.35
CA ASP A 55 4.14 -4.05 14.52
C ASP A 55 3.16 -4.43 13.41
N LYS A 56 1.86 -4.35 13.71
CA LYS A 56 0.80 -4.63 12.73
C LYS A 56 0.73 -3.54 11.66
N ILE A 57 0.98 -2.28 12.03
CA ILE A 57 1.04 -1.16 11.08
C ILE A 57 2.23 -1.35 10.14
N ASN A 58 3.40 -1.67 10.69
CA ASN A 58 4.61 -1.94 9.90
C ASN A 58 4.39 -3.07 8.89
N ASN A 59 3.79 -4.18 9.33
CA ASN A 59 3.46 -5.30 8.46
C ASN A 59 2.47 -4.91 7.35
N LEU A 60 1.44 -4.13 7.69
CA LEU A 60 0.45 -3.69 6.71
C LEU A 60 1.06 -2.75 5.66
N LEU A 61 1.91 -1.80 6.08
CA LEU A 61 2.63 -0.92 5.17
C LEU A 61 3.60 -1.69 4.28
N PHE A 62 4.34 -2.64 4.84
CA PHE A 62 5.25 -3.50 4.10
C PHE A 62 4.52 -4.29 3.01
N ILE A 63 3.41 -4.95 3.37
CA ILE A 63 2.60 -5.71 2.41
C ILE A 63 2.02 -4.77 1.34
N LYS A 64 1.39 -3.65 1.75
CA LYS A 64 0.78 -2.68 0.82
C LYS A 64 1.80 -2.16 -0.21
N ARG A 65 3.01 -1.84 0.23
CA ARG A 65 4.06 -1.28 -0.64
C ARG A 65 4.67 -2.32 -1.58
N ASN A 66 4.83 -3.55 -1.09
CA ASN A 66 5.52 -4.61 -1.82
C ASN A 66 4.56 -5.59 -2.50
N ILE A 67 3.25 -5.39 -2.46
CA ILE A 67 2.26 -6.37 -2.93
C ILE A 67 2.48 -6.82 -4.38
N ARG A 68 3.00 -5.95 -5.25
CA ARG A 68 3.33 -6.33 -6.64
C ARG A 68 4.49 -7.32 -6.69
N THR A 69 5.60 -7.00 -6.03
CA THR A 69 6.78 -7.87 -5.96
C THR A 69 6.49 -9.15 -5.21
N LEU A 70 5.72 -9.08 -4.12
CA LEU A 70 5.24 -10.25 -3.39
C LEU A 70 4.37 -11.13 -4.28
N LYS A 71 3.46 -10.56 -5.07
CA LYS A 71 2.71 -11.35 -6.06
C LYS A 71 3.63 -12.01 -7.06
N GLU A 72 4.64 -11.33 -7.59
CA GLU A 72 5.57 -11.95 -8.55
C GLU A 72 6.38 -13.10 -7.94
N ILE A 73 6.76 -13.00 -6.66
CA ILE A 73 7.54 -14.04 -5.95
C ILE A 73 6.65 -15.20 -5.45
N TYR A 74 5.45 -14.89 -4.94
CA TYR A 74 4.54 -15.84 -4.29
C TYR A 74 3.36 -16.29 -5.18
N ALA A 75 3.15 -15.71 -6.37
CA ALA A 75 2.17 -16.18 -7.37
C ALA A 75 2.28 -17.67 -7.70
N PRO A 76 3.48 -18.30 -7.78
CA PRO A 76 3.54 -19.74 -8.02
C PRO A 76 3.04 -20.59 -6.83
N VAL A 77 2.80 -19.99 -5.65
CA VAL A 77 2.43 -20.71 -4.41
C VAL A 77 1.03 -20.36 -3.93
N VAL A 78 0.50 -19.18 -4.28
CA VAL A 78 -0.83 -18.72 -3.84
C VAL A 78 -1.81 -18.80 -4.99
N ASP A 79 -2.63 -19.86 -4.98
CA ASP A 79 -3.88 -19.88 -5.73
C ASP A 79 -4.82 -18.78 -5.19
N LEU A 80 -4.92 -17.67 -5.92
CA LEU A 80 -5.80 -16.54 -5.62
C LEU A 80 -7.28 -16.86 -5.94
N SER A 81 -7.64 -18.11 -6.21
CA SER A 81 -9.03 -18.56 -6.45
C SER A 81 -10.00 -18.25 -5.31
N ASN A 82 -9.52 -18.00 -4.09
CA ASN A 82 -10.35 -17.43 -3.04
C ASN A 82 -10.45 -15.89 -3.15
N LYS A 83 -10.99 -15.42 -4.28
CA LYS A 83 -11.61 -14.10 -4.36
C LYS A 83 -12.82 -14.09 -3.43
N ARG A 84 -12.62 -13.68 -2.18
CA ARG A 84 -13.72 -13.19 -1.33
C ARG A 84 -14.42 -12.10 -2.13
N LYS A 85 -15.62 -12.39 -2.62
CA LYS A 85 -16.52 -11.46 -3.32
C LYS A 85 -16.80 -10.28 -2.37
N ILE A 86 -16.02 -9.22 -2.46
CA ILE A 86 -16.44 -7.92 -1.96
C ILE A 86 -17.26 -7.29 -3.10
N ASN A 87 -18.58 -7.28 -2.94
CA ASN A 87 -19.47 -6.61 -3.87
C ASN A 87 -19.18 -5.11 -3.80
N LEU A 88 -18.49 -4.59 -4.81
CA LEU A 88 -18.44 -3.17 -5.10
C LEU A 88 -19.67 -2.86 -5.95
N THR A 89 -20.85 -2.74 -5.31
CA THR A 89 -22.01 -2.13 -5.96
C THR A 89 -21.74 -0.62 -5.99
N SER A 90 -21.21 -0.18 -7.13
CA SER A 90 -21.35 1.20 -7.58
C SER A 90 -22.84 1.52 -7.70
N THR A 91 -23.34 2.34 -6.78
CA THR A 91 -24.51 3.18 -7.04
C THR A 91 -24.11 4.61 -6.71
N ASP A 92 -23.57 5.31 -7.71
CA ASP A 92 -23.73 6.76 -7.78
C ASP A 92 -25.23 7.05 -7.81
N SER A 93 -25.71 7.76 -6.79
CA SER A 93 -26.74 8.81 -6.90
C SER A 93 -27.22 9.18 -5.50
N THR A 94 -26.87 10.38 -5.05
CA THR A 94 -27.78 11.21 -4.27
C THR A 94 -29.10 11.29 -5.04
N PRO A 95 -30.26 11.05 -4.40
CA PRO A 95 -31.02 12.20 -3.93
C PRO A 95 -31.74 11.97 -2.58
N SER A 96 -31.68 13.02 -1.77
CA SER A 96 -32.82 13.65 -1.08
C SER A 96 -33.90 12.77 -0.41
N THR A 97 -34.11 13.09 0.87
CA THR A 97 -35.40 13.09 1.61
C THR A 97 -36.11 11.76 1.85
N LYS A 98 -36.02 11.25 3.09
CA LYS A 98 -37.20 10.78 3.85
C LYS A 98 -37.06 11.17 5.33
N LYS A 99 -38.02 12.00 5.77
CA LYS A 99 -38.32 12.31 7.17
C LYS A 99 -38.52 11.00 7.95
N VAL A 100 -37.78 10.81 9.05
CA VAL A 100 -38.17 9.86 10.10
C VAL A 100 -38.66 10.69 11.27
N LYS A 101 -39.96 10.57 11.52
CA LYS A 101 -40.70 11.14 12.64
C LYS A 101 -40.37 10.30 13.87
N LEU A 102 -39.56 10.81 14.80
CA LEU A 102 -39.50 10.26 16.16
C LEU A 102 -40.74 10.76 16.91
N THR A 103 -41.72 9.88 17.11
CA THR A 103 -42.76 10.07 18.12
C THR A 103 -42.25 9.48 19.42
N THR A 104 -42.03 10.36 20.40
CA THR A 104 -41.75 10.04 21.79
C THR A 104 -42.99 9.42 22.43
N GLU A 105 -42.93 8.14 22.78
CA GLU A 105 -43.87 7.54 23.75
C GLU A 105 -43.17 7.57 25.12
N ASN A 106 -43.58 8.53 25.95
CA ASN A 106 -43.31 8.52 27.38
C ASN A 106 -44.43 7.71 28.05
N GLN A 107 -44.08 6.56 28.59
CA GLN A 107 -44.80 5.95 29.71
C GLN A 107 -43.94 6.11 30.95
N GLU A 108 -44.43 6.86 31.94
CA GLU A 108 -44.28 6.56 33.37
C GLU A 108 -45.06 7.60 34.19
N ASN A 109 -46.07 7.08 34.90
CA ASN A 109 -46.72 7.56 36.13
C ASN A 109 -47.31 8.98 36.21
#